data_AF-A0A315VS54-F1
#
_entry.id   AF-A0A315VS54-F1
#
_cell.length_a   1.000
_cell.length_b   1.000
_cell.length_c   1.000
_cell.angle_alpha   90.00
_cell.angle_beta   90.00
_cell.angle_gamma   90.00
#
_symmetry.space_group_name_H-M   'P 1'
#
loop_
_entity.id
_entity.type
_entity.pdbx_description
1 polymer ?
#
loop_
_entity_poly.entity_id
_entity_poly.type
_entity_poly.pdbx_seq_one_letter_code
_entity_poly.pdbx_strand_id
1 'polypeptide(L)'
;MSVSQAEKHLVVFKKTGTNIQEHLDAITTSTQPYLLAVGQRKKVAHQFFIILDKNDIACRSTSSLGAFDELFKAHYAFATT
;
A
#
# COMPACT_ATOMS: atom_id res chain seq x y z
N MET A 1 -8.92 14.70 12.54
CA MET A 1 -8.42 13.40 12.06
C MET A 1 -7.42 12.87 13.10
N SER A 2 -7.52 11.62 13.58
CA SER A 2 -6.54 11.06 14.51
C SER A 2 -5.47 10.25 13.77
N VAL A 3 -4.33 10.01 14.41
CA VAL A 3 -3.23 9.20 13.84
C VAL A 3 -3.73 7.83 13.36
N SER A 4 -4.58 7.17 14.15
CA SER A 4 -5.15 5.86 13.79
C SER A 4 -6.05 5.91 12.55
N GLN A 5 -6.76 7.02 12.32
CA GLN A 5 -7.57 7.17 11.11
C GLN A 5 -6.68 7.45 9.91
N ALA A 6 -5.64 8.29 10.07
CA ALA A 6 -4.67 8.55 9.00
C ALA A 6 -3.95 7.27 8.57
N GLU A 7 -3.56 6.40 9.50
CA GLU A 7 -2.91 5.12 9.21
C GLU A 7 -3.75 4.24 8.27
N LYS A 8 -5.08 4.19 8.45
CA LYS A 8 -5.97 3.39 7.60
C LYS A 8 -6.05 3.88 6.16
N HIS A 9 -5.73 5.14 5.91
CA HIS A 9 -5.67 5.70 4.56
C HIS A 9 -4.31 5.46 3.89
N LEU A 10 -3.26 5.19 4.66
CA LEU A 10 -1.89 5.01 4.15
C LEU A 10 -1.47 3.54 4.03
N VAL A 11 -1.98 2.66 4.88
CA VAL A 11 -1.56 1.26 4.91
C VAL A 11 -2.76 0.33 5.09
N VAL A 12 -2.91 -0.61 4.16
CA VAL A 12 -3.84 -1.73 4.23
C VAL A 12 -3.05 -3.01 4.41
N PHE A 13 -3.42 -3.83 5.38
CA PHE A 13 -2.79 -5.14 5.59
C PHE A 13 -3.64 -6.28 5.01
N LYS A 14 -2.99 -7.21 4.30
CA LYS A 14 -3.58 -8.47 3.83
C LYS A 14 -2.72 -9.65 4.25
N LYS A 15 -3.36 -10.81 4.42
CA LYS A 15 -2.63 -12.04 4.74
C LYS A 15 -1.92 -12.57 3.51
N THR A 16 -0.75 -13.20 3.69
CA THR A 16 -0.10 -13.97 2.62
C THR A 16 -1.09 -14.95 1.99
N GLY A 17 -1.09 -15.04 0.66
CA GLY A 17 -2.05 -15.84 -0.12
C GLY A 17 -3.34 -15.09 -0.50
N THR A 18 -3.51 -13.84 -0.08
CA THR A 18 -4.61 -12.99 -0.59
C THR A 18 -4.42 -12.73 -2.09
N ASN A 19 -5.51 -12.82 -2.85
CA ASN A 19 -5.52 -12.41 -4.25
C ASN A 19 -5.48 -10.88 -4.35
N ILE A 20 -4.38 -10.33 -4.87
CA ILE A 20 -4.22 -8.87 -5.05
C ILE A 20 -5.22 -8.34 -6.07
N GLN A 21 -5.50 -9.07 -7.15
CA GLN A 21 -6.46 -8.65 -8.17
C GLN A 21 -7.87 -8.46 -7.59
N GLU A 22 -8.32 -9.38 -6.72
CA GLU A 22 -9.61 -9.24 -6.03
C GLU A 22 -9.66 -7.97 -5.16
N HIS A 23 -8.53 -7.60 -4.54
CA HIS A 23 -8.41 -6.35 -3.81
C HIS A 23 -8.47 -5.13 -4.73
N LEU A 24 -7.84 -5.18 -5.90
CA LEU A 24 -7.86 -4.10 -6.91
C LEU A 24 -9.27 -3.92 -7.50
N ASP A 25 -9.98 -5.01 -7.79
CA ASP A 25 -11.33 -4.99 -8.34
C ASP A 25 -12.35 -4.38 -7.36
N ALA A 26 -12.14 -4.57 -6.05
CA ALA A 26 -12.95 -3.99 -5.00
C ALA A 26 -12.78 -2.47 -4.83
N ILE A 27 -11.79 -1.85 -5.49
CA ILE A 27 -11.57 -0.40 -5.46
C ILE A 27 -12.61 0.25 -6.38
N THR A 28 -13.56 0.98 -5.78
CA THR A 28 -14.67 1.62 -6.50
C THR A 28 -14.42 3.09 -6.83
N THR A 29 -13.52 3.74 -6.10
CA THR A 29 -13.16 5.16 -6.28
C THR A 29 -11.66 5.29 -6.42
N SER A 30 -11.19 6.27 -7.21
CA SER A 30 -9.76 6.66 -7.15
C SER A 30 -9.46 7.20 -5.75
N THR A 31 -8.42 6.66 -5.13
CA THR A 31 -7.96 7.03 -3.79
C THR A 31 -6.53 7.52 -3.89
N GLN A 32 -6.11 8.35 -2.93
CA GLN A 32 -4.70 8.65 -2.76
C GLN A 32 -3.87 7.35 -2.73
N PRO A 33 -2.65 7.33 -3.29
CA PRO A 33 -1.77 6.18 -3.23
C PRO A 33 -1.62 5.69 -1.79
N TYR A 34 -1.68 4.38 -1.60
CA TYR A 34 -1.50 3.75 -0.29
C TYR A 34 -0.70 2.47 -0.41
N LEU A 35 -0.19 1.98 0.71
CA LEU A 35 0.60 0.77 0.80
C LEU A 35 -0.29 -0.43 1.09
N LEU A 36 -0.23 -1.46 0.25
CA LEU A 36 -0.76 -2.78 0.56
C LEU A 36 0.38 -3.62 1.15
N ALA A 37 0.34 -3.84 2.46
CA ALA A 37 1.29 -4.67 3.20
C ALA A 37 0.78 -6.12 3.27
N VAL A 38 1.58 -7.08 2.81
CA VAL A 38 1.26 -8.51 2.80
C VAL A 38 2.19 -9.28 3.73
N GLY A 39 1.61 -10.14 4.58
CA GLY A 39 2.36 -11.03 5.45
C GLY A 39 1.49 -11.96 6.27
N GLN A 40 2.08 -12.79 7.12
CA GLN A 40 1.30 -13.68 7.99
C GLN A 40 0.55 -12.91 9.10
N ARG A 41 1.16 -11.83 9.60
CA ARG A 41 0.60 -10.89 10.60
C ARG A 41 1.14 -9.49 10.31
N LYS A 42 0.43 -8.43 10.76
CA LYS A 42 0.84 -7.03 10.54
C LYS A 42 2.30 -6.74 10.89
N LYS A 43 2.79 -7.28 12.01
CA LYS A 43 4.17 -7.08 12.50
C LYS A 43 5.25 -7.78 11.65
N VAL A 44 4.87 -8.72 10.79
CA VAL A 44 5.78 -9.53 9.95
C VAL A 44 5.37 -9.45 8.47
N ALA A 45 4.85 -8.29 8.05
CA ALA A 45 4.69 -7.98 6.63
C ALA A 45 6.06 -7.94 5.96
N HIS A 46 6.17 -8.59 4.80
CA HIS A 46 7.43 -8.78 4.07
C HIS A 46 7.30 -8.48 2.57
N GLN A 47 6.08 -8.20 2.11
CA GLN A 47 5.77 -7.76 0.75
C GLN A 47 4.94 -6.49 0.83
N PHE A 48 5.26 -5.53 -0.02
CA PHE A 48 4.60 -4.23 -0.03
C PHE A 48 4.34 -3.82 -1.47
N PHE A 49 3.17 -3.25 -1.71
CA PHE A 49 2.76 -2.74 -3.02
C PHE A 49 2.21 -1.33 -2.84
N ILE A 50 2.57 -0.42 -3.73
CA ILE A 50 1.88 0.87 -3.86
C ILE A 50 0.65 0.62 -4.71
N ILE A 51 -0.53 0.92 -4.17
CA ILE A 51 -1.79 0.83 -4.90
C ILE A 51 -2.14 2.21 -5.45
N LEU A 52 -2.33 2.29 -6.77
CA LEU A 52 -2.71 3.52 -7.46
C LEU A 52 -3.60 3.18 -8.66
N ASP A 53 -4.79 3.79 -8.71
CA ASP A 53 -5.75 3.66 -9.81
C ASP A 53 -5.98 2.21 -10.28
N LYS A 54 -6.21 1.32 -9.31
CA LYS A 54 -6.43 -0.14 -9.52
C LYS A 54 -5.23 -0.90 -10.09
N ASN A 55 -4.04 -0.33 -10.01
CA ASN A 55 -2.79 -1.01 -10.30
C ASN A 55 -2.00 -1.22 -9.00
N ASP A 56 -1.20 -2.29 -8.97
CA ASP A 56 -0.21 -2.53 -7.94
C ASP A 56 1.20 -2.35 -8.49
N ILE A 57 2.02 -1.60 -7.75
CA ILE A 57 3.44 -1.41 -8.03
C ILE A 57 4.20 -2.05 -6.87
N ALA A 58 4.89 -3.16 -7.14
CA ALA A 58 5.69 -3.83 -6.12
C ALA A 58 6.81 -2.89 -5.61
N CYS A 59 6.88 -2.71 -4.30
CA CYS A 59 8.00 -2.01 -3.69
C CYS A 59 9.27 -2.85 -3.81
N ARG A 60 10.41 -2.20 -3.99
CA ARG A 60 11.71 -2.88 -3.97
C ARG A 60 12.12 -3.26 -2.55
N SER A 61 11.75 -2.44 -1.57
CA SER A 61 12.00 -2.73 -0.17
C SER A 61 11.03 -3.78 0.38
N THR A 62 11.59 -4.71 1.15
CA THR A 62 10.84 -5.67 1.97
C THR A 62 10.65 -5.19 3.41
N SER A 63 11.04 -3.94 3.72
CA SER A 63 10.87 -3.31 5.02
C SER A 63 9.74 -2.27 4.96
N SER A 64 8.99 -2.12 6.06
CA SER A 64 7.94 -1.11 6.14
C SER A 64 8.46 0.33 5.95
N LEU A 65 9.65 0.63 6.49
CA LEU A 65 10.26 1.95 6.37
C LEU A 65 10.64 2.27 4.92
N GLY A 66 11.28 1.33 4.22
CA GLY A 66 11.66 1.54 2.82
C GLY A 66 10.45 1.56 1.89
N ALA A 67 9.44 0.74 2.14
CA ALA A 67 8.21 0.77 1.37
C ALA A 67 7.43 2.08 1.56
N PHE A 68 7.46 2.65 2.77
CA PHE A 68 6.89 3.97 3.05
C PHE A 68 7.67 5.11 2.36
N ASP A 69 9.00 5.04 2.34
CA ASP A 69 9.84 5.97 1.58
C ASP A 69 9.55 5.91 0.06
N GLU A 70 9.35 4.70 -0.49
CA GLU A 70 8.93 4.52 -1.89
C GLU A 70 7.54 5.11 -2.17
N LEU A 71 6.56 4.89 -1.28
CA LEU A 71 5.23 5.49 -1.39
C LEU A 71 5.31 7.01 -1.39
N PHE A 72 6.08 7.59 -0.47
CA PHE A 72 6.23 9.04 -0.36
C PHE A 72 6.91 9.62 -1.60
N LYS A 73 7.93 8.95 -2.15
CA LYS A 73 8.56 9.35 -3.41
C LYS A 73 7.60 9.27 -4.60
N ALA A 74 6.83 8.19 -4.72
CA ALA A 74 5.85 8.03 -5.79
C ALA A 74 4.75 9.11 -5.71
N HIS A 75 4.29 9.45 -4.51
CA HIS A 75 3.21 10.42 -4.32
C HIS A 75 3.68 11.88 -4.41
N TYR A 76 4.79 12.23 -3.74
CA TYR A 76 5.22 13.62 -3.53
C TYR A 76 6.38 14.06 -4.42
N ALA A 77 7.26 13.15 -4.86
CA ALA A 77 8.42 13.50 -5.68
C ALA A 77 8.14 13.45 -7.18
N PHE A 78 7.15 12.67 -7.62
CA PHE A 78 6.88 12.47 -9.05
C PHE A 78 5.53 13.00 -9.55
N ALA A 79 4.64 13.51 -8.68
CA ALA A 79 3.32 14.03 -9.06
C ALA A 79 2.67 13.19 -10.18
N THR A 80 2.66 11.86 -10.03
CA THR A 80 1.97 10.97 -10.95
C THR A 80 0.47 11.25 -10.82
N THR A 81 -0.03 12.11 -11.71
CA THR A 81 -1.43 12.46 -11.97
C THR A 81 -1.95 11.68 -13.16
#